data_AF-G2XFT2-F1
#
_entry.id   AF-G2XFT2-F1
#
_cell.length_a   1.000
_cell.length_b   1.000
_cell.length_c   1.000
_cell.angle_alpha   90.00
_cell.angle_beta   90.00
_cell.angle_gamma   90.00
#
_symmetry.space_group_name_H-M   'P 1'
#
loop_
_entity.id
_entity.type
_entity.pdbx_description
1 polymer ?
#
loop_
_entity_poly.entity_id
_entity_poly.type
_entity_poly.pdbx_seq_one_letter_code
_entity_poly.pdbx_strand_id
1 'polypeptide(L)'
;MKPRSPTMWLGLSGCENNYDLIVSNRLRLVTSHLPRPDTQRPSLVVLVGGRAKSIALHAMFGVRIAQPATGSPGSNEIHLHLAPQTSFHERPVLLAEGHLYNSHARVVPTTCPQDARRQAIIWTAQSGMERRVTGELYCRLLAPFADVFCFFCDDLDGGLEGVARHLATWLDHGPQAQNPANAHPKIVVVSSTVLHGVQGEAKAKTDLLAMLEKETRRETSNLSAYISFVTVLPHTSVSATARYRALKERIMRISDDVRQSRVDARCLFSATHVAALLDGACDHFASASDLPFDLVQESRRRNPVPENLESHVTEFVGRGTPQTELVTFAMPVIGSSLFLDAYPPGAHLFDPVDVFEGLYSDMLNRAFSNESMPLGRDGSTCMPSDGLIQLVKAHFVGCFSELARHSGSASDIHLRLLRRFKSHWLRIHSTRLCLSCLSHVPQYGLSCGHVHCEACVWDYGRPSDEDPWVTLYGQCHLCDTLLSEEAVIRRHPPTAGVGVFCLDGGGVRGIVSLEILKRIHEAIKLPIPLTRFIKIFFGISSGECFRQTRRYLTNTV
;
A
#
# COMPACT_ATOMS: atom_id res chain seq x y z
N MET A 1 -38.23 -5.07 1.26
CA MET A 1 -37.17 -4.18 0.73
C MET A 1 -35.85 -4.59 1.37
N LYS A 2 -34.83 -5.01 0.61
CA LYS A 2 -33.48 -5.17 1.18
C LYS A 2 -32.99 -3.79 1.61
N PRO A 3 -32.47 -3.59 2.83
CA PRO A 3 -31.89 -2.32 3.23
C PRO A 3 -30.74 -1.99 2.26
N ARG A 4 -30.75 -0.79 1.69
CA ARG A 4 -29.65 -0.32 0.83
C ARG A 4 -28.40 -0.21 1.70
N SER A 5 -27.29 -0.80 1.25
CA SER A 5 -26.00 -0.62 1.92
C SER A 5 -25.65 0.87 1.95
N PRO A 6 -25.15 1.42 3.08
CA PRO A 6 -24.71 2.81 3.14
C PRO A 6 -23.63 3.07 2.08
N THR A 7 -23.77 4.19 1.35
CA THR A 7 -22.83 4.58 0.27
C THR A 7 -21.81 5.60 0.72
N MET A 8 -22.00 6.23 1.88
CA MET A 8 -21.05 7.17 2.49
C MET A 8 -19.71 6.47 2.70
N TRP A 9 -18.65 7.11 2.23
CA TRP A 9 -17.28 6.62 2.30
C TRP A 9 -16.42 7.49 3.21
N LEU A 10 -16.35 8.78 2.89
CA LEU A 10 -15.62 9.77 3.69
C LEU A 10 -16.60 10.84 4.15
N GLY A 11 -16.34 11.41 5.31
CA GLY A 11 -17.06 12.57 5.80
C GLY A 11 -16.15 13.43 6.66
N LEU A 12 -16.42 14.73 6.69
CA LEU A 12 -15.83 15.62 7.70
C LEU A 12 -16.88 15.89 8.77
N SER A 13 -16.47 15.95 10.03
CA SER A 13 -17.32 16.34 11.14
C SER A 13 -16.57 17.31 12.02
N GLY A 14 -17.11 18.49 12.31
CA GLY A 14 -16.34 19.46 13.10
C GLY A 14 -17.04 20.78 13.36
N CYS A 15 -16.46 21.54 14.29
CA CYS A 15 -16.86 22.91 14.61
C CYS A 15 -15.61 23.73 14.92
N GLU A 16 -15.54 24.94 14.36
CA GLU A 16 -14.43 25.89 14.55
C GLU A 16 -13.06 25.33 14.15
N ASN A 17 -12.27 24.88 15.12
CA ASN A 17 -10.88 24.42 14.95
C ASN A 17 -10.69 22.92 15.13
N ASN A 18 -11.74 22.17 15.50
CA ASN A 18 -11.66 20.73 15.70
C ASN A 18 -12.47 20.02 14.60
N TYR A 19 -11.76 19.28 13.75
CA TYR A 19 -12.35 18.47 12.69
C TYR A 19 -11.96 17.00 12.88
N ASP A 20 -12.92 16.13 12.63
CA ASP A 20 -12.74 14.69 12.53
C ASP A 20 -12.91 14.26 11.08
N LEU A 21 -12.00 13.43 10.60
CA LEU A 21 -12.22 12.61 9.42
C LEU A 21 -13.01 11.37 9.81
N ILE A 22 -14.12 11.15 9.11
CA ILE A 22 -14.93 9.95 9.22
C ILE A 22 -14.65 9.08 8.02
N VAL A 23 -14.21 7.85 8.28
CA VAL A 23 -13.87 6.87 7.25
C VAL A 23 -14.73 5.63 7.47
N SER A 24 -15.58 5.29 6.51
CA SER A 24 -16.36 4.05 6.57
C SER A 24 -15.64 2.89 5.88
N ASN A 25 -16.08 1.66 6.19
CA ASN A 25 -15.62 0.45 5.49
C ASN A 25 -16.06 0.34 4.02
N ARG A 26 -16.66 1.40 3.44
CA ARG A 26 -17.24 1.37 2.09
C ARG A 26 -16.23 0.99 1.01
N LEU A 27 -15.01 1.54 1.04
CA LEU A 27 -13.97 1.21 0.05
C LEU A 27 -13.63 -0.29 0.10
N ARG A 28 -13.33 -0.79 1.29
CA ARG A 28 -13.01 -2.22 1.52
C ARG A 28 -14.16 -3.14 1.09
N LEU A 29 -15.40 -2.75 1.38
CA LEU A 29 -16.58 -3.48 0.92
C LEU A 29 -16.67 -3.50 -0.61
N VAL A 30 -16.52 -2.36 -1.28
CA VAL A 30 -16.62 -2.30 -2.74
C VAL A 30 -15.50 -3.12 -3.41
N THR A 31 -14.27 -3.04 -2.90
CA THR A 31 -13.14 -3.77 -3.49
C THR A 31 -13.17 -5.26 -3.18
N SER A 32 -13.62 -5.68 -1.98
CA SER A 32 -13.71 -7.11 -1.63
C SER A 32 -14.77 -7.88 -2.40
N HIS A 33 -15.78 -7.19 -2.95
CA HIS A 33 -16.81 -7.80 -3.81
C HIS A 33 -16.39 -7.89 -5.29
N LEU A 34 -15.20 -7.39 -5.65
CA LEU A 34 -14.66 -7.59 -6.99
C LEU A 34 -14.24 -9.06 -7.17
N PRO A 35 -14.42 -9.65 -8.37
CA PRO A 35 -14.13 -11.06 -8.59
C PRO A 35 -12.63 -11.40 -8.48
N ARG A 36 -11.73 -10.46 -8.79
CA ARG A 36 -10.27 -10.67 -8.78
C ARG A 36 -9.54 -9.42 -8.26
N PRO A 37 -9.68 -9.07 -6.97
CA PRO A 37 -9.22 -7.79 -6.43
C PRO A 37 -7.70 -7.59 -6.53
N ASP A 38 -6.92 -8.67 -6.52
CA ASP A 38 -5.45 -8.63 -6.63
C ASP A 38 -4.95 -8.37 -8.05
N THR A 39 -5.79 -8.53 -9.08
CA THR A 39 -5.41 -8.37 -10.49
C THR A 39 -6.15 -7.24 -11.19
N GLN A 40 -7.40 -6.96 -10.78
CA GLN A 40 -8.18 -5.85 -11.31
C GLN A 40 -7.57 -4.52 -10.87
N ARG A 41 -7.36 -3.60 -11.81
CA ARG A 41 -6.73 -2.30 -11.58
C ARG A 41 -7.76 -1.19 -11.76
N PRO A 42 -8.46 -0.78 -10.69
CA PRO A 42 -9.59 0.13 -10.80
C PRO A 42 -9.17 1.53 -11.24
N SER A 43 -10.12 2.27 -11.80
CA SER A 43 -10.06 3.71 -12.03
C SER A 43 -10.89 4.41 -10.98
N LEU A 44 -10.40 5.52 -10.43
CA LEU A 44 -11.18 6.38 -9.54
C LEU A 44 -11.54 7.69 -10.28
N VAL A 45 -12.83 7.91 -10.48
CA VAL A 45 -13.35 9.17 -11.02
C VAL A 45 -14.11 9.88 -9.90
N VAL A 46 -13.70 11.11 -9.62
CA VAL A 46 -14.31 11.94 -8.57
C VAL A 46 -15.20 12.98 -9.24
N LEU A 47 -16.48 13.03 -8.85
CA LEU A 47 -17.46 13.97 -9.39
C LEU A 47 -17.93 14.92 -8.29
N VAL A 48 -17.80 16.21 -8.55
CA VAL A 48 -18.06 17.28 -7.59
C VAL A 48 -19.15 18.19 -8.12
N GLY A 49 -20.24 18.33 -7.36
CA GLY A 49 -21.43 19.07 -7.76
C GLY A 49 -22.67 18.62 -7.00
N GLY A 50 -23.84 19.04 -7.48
CA GLY A 50 -25.13 18.85 -6.84
C GLY A 50 -26.11 18.17 -7.78
N ARG A 51 -27.06 18.94 -8.31
CA ARG A 51 -28.15 18.39 -9.12
C ARG A 51 -27.70 17.96 -10.51
N ALA A 52 -26.95 18.79 -11.23
CA ALA A 52 -26.45 18.45 -12.57
C ALA A 52 -25.52 17.23 -12.51
N LYS A 53 -24.64 17.16 -11.50
CA LYS A 53 -23.82 15.97 -11.19
C LYS A 53 -24.69 14.73 -11.05
N SER A 54 -25.74 14.79 -10.24
CA SER A 54 -26.59 13.63 -9.94
C SER A 54 -27.29 13.08 -11.19
N ILE A 55 -27.79 13.98 -12.05
CA ILE A 55 -28.40 13.63 -13.32
C ILE A 55 -27.35 13.00 -14.26
N ALA A 56 -26.16 13.59 -14.33
CA ALA A 56 -25.07 13.11 -15.16
C ALA A 56 -24.57 11.73 -14.72
N LEU A 57 -24.39 11.50 -13.41
CA LEU A 57 -23.94 10.21 -12.87
C LEU A 57 -24.91 9.08 -13.26
N HIS A 58 -26.22 9.33 -13.14
CA HIS A 58 -27.22 8.36 -13.56
C HIS A 58 -27.21 8.12 -15.06
N ALA A 59 -27.13 9.19 -15.86
CA ALA A 59 -27.13 9.11 -17.32
C ALA A 59 -25.88 8.42 -17.89
N MET A 60 -24.71 8.64 -17.29
CA MET A 60 -23.43 8.10 -17.78
C MET A 60 -23.16 6.68 -17.29
N PHE A 61 -23.45 6.37 -16.02
CA PHE A 61 -23.01 5.14 -15.36
C PHE A 61 -24.15 4.29 -14.78
N GLY A 62 -25.40 4.73 -14.87
CA GLY A 62 -26.56 4.01 -14.34
C GLY A 62 -26.64 4.01 -12.81
N VAL A 63 -25.81 4.79 -12.12
CA VAL A 63 -25.81 4.88 -10.66
C VAL A 63 -26.96 5.78 -10.21
N ARG A 64 -27.79 5.28 -9.29
CA ARG A 64 -28.87 6.07 -8.68
C ARG A 64 -28.41 6.60 -7.33
N ILE A 65 -28.29 7.91 -7.22
CA ILE A 65 -28.06 8.58 -5.94
C ILE A 65 -29.40 8.66 -5.23
N ALA A 66 -29.48 8.16 -3.99
CA ALA A 66 -30.64 8.44 -3.16
C ALA A 66 -30.61 9.92 -2.84
N GLN A 67 -31.61 10.69 -3.27
CA GLN A 67 -31.72 12.08 -2.82
C GLN A 67 -31.73 12.08 -1.28
N PRO A 68 -30.99 12.99 -0.64
CA PRO A 68 -31.10 13.18 0.80
C PRO A 68 -32.58 13.38 1.11
N ALA A 69 -33.13 12.55 2.01
CA ALA A 69 -34.44 12.83 2.58
C ALA A 69 -34.34 14.23 3.18
N THR A 70 -35.15 15.15 2.67
CA THR A 70 -35.42 16.50 3.19
C THR A 70 -34.79 16.77 4.57
N GLY A 71 -33.69 17.52 4.68
CA GLY A 71 -33.31 18.01 6.01
C GLY A 71 -31.91 18.54 6.33
N SER A 72 -30.85 18.34 5.54
CA SER A 72 -29.56 18.96 5.90
C SER A 72 -28.74 19.42 4.70
N PRO A 73 -28.88 20.71 4.32
CA PRO A 73 -27.89 21.38 3.51
C PRO A 73 -26.59 21.46 4.34
N GLY A 74 -25.49 20.84 3.90
CA GLY A 74 -24.16 21.07 4.52
C GLY A 74 -23.30 19.86 4.90
N SER A 75 -23.62 18.62 4.49
CA SER A 75 -22.74 17.49 4.81
C SER A 75 -21.58 17.38 3.79
N ASN A 76 -20.34 17.66 4.21
CA ASN A 76 -19.11 17.38 3.45
C ASN A 76 -18.85 15.85 3.40
N GLU A 77 -19.80 15.11 2.85
CA GLU A 77 -19.77 13.67 2.67
C GLU A 77 -19.37 13.34 1.24
N ILE A 78 -18.54 12.31 1.10
CA ILE A 78 -18.17 11.70 -0.18
C ILE A 78 -18.74 10.28 -0.18
N HIS A 79 -19.57 9.99 -1.17
CA HIS A 79 -20.11 8.65 -1.38
C HIS A 79 -19.31 7.91 -2.45
N LEU A 80 -19.19 6.58 -2.29
CA LEU A 80 -18.44 5.73 -3.21
C LEU A 80 -19.33 4.66 -3.84
N HIS A 81 -19.28 4.60 -5.16
CA HIS A 81 -20.06 3.69 -5.98
C HIS A 81 -19.14 2.91 -6.93
N LEU A 82 -19.52 1.67 -7.23
CA LEU A 82 -18.94 0.91 -8.33
C LEU A 82 -19.86 1.04 -9.55
N ALA A 83 -19.31 1.43 -10.69
CA ALA A 83 -20.06 1.42 -11.94
C ALA A 83 -20.43 -0.05 -12.27
N PRO A 84 -21.71 -0.45 -12.24
CA PRO A 84 -22.10 -1.86 -12.23
C PRO A 84 -21.59 -2.63 -13.45
N GLN A 85 -21.57 -1.95 -14.60
CA GLN A 85 -21.14 -2.48 -15.90
C GLN A 85 -19.65 -2.84 -15.94
N THR A 86 -18.84 -2.37 -14.98
CA THR A 86 -17.38 -2.53 -14.99
C THR A 86 -16.86 -3.55 -13.98
N SER A 87 -17.74 -4.11 -13.14
CA SER A 87 -17.38 -4.99 -12.01
C SER A 87 -16.58 -6.23 -12.40
N PHE A 88 -16.88 -6.82 -13.56
CA PHE A 88 -16.20 -8.02 -14.07
C PHE A 88 -15.04 -7.73 -15.02
N HIS A 89 -14.81 -6.46 -15.38
CA HIS A 89 -13.73 -6.05 -16.27
C HIS A 89 -12.40 -5.95 -15.51
N GLU A 90 -11.27 -6.00 -16.22
CA GLU A 90 -9.94 -5.75 -15.64
C GLU A 90 -9.79 -4.35 -15.04
N ARG A 91 -10.62 -3.41 -15.51
CA ARG A 91 -10.74 -2.03 -15.02
C ARG A 91 -12.14 -1.75 -14.47
N PRO A 92 -12.38 -2.03 -13.18
CA PRO A 92 -13.54 -1.50 -12.47
C PRO A 92 -13.47 0.02 -12.39
N VAL A 93 -14.60 0.72 -12.55
CA VAL A 93 -14.67 2.18 -12.39
C VAL A 93 -15.34 2.50 -11.05
N LEU A 94 -14.55 3.02 -10.14
CA LEU A 94 -14.98 3.58 -8.85
C LEU A 94 -15.37 5.04 -9.05
N LEU A 95 -16.57 5.38 -8.61
CA LEU A 95 -17.16 6.71 -8.72
C LEU A 95 -17.29 7.28 -7.31
N ALA A 96 -16.45 8.26 -6.99
CA ALA A 96 -16.58 9.06 -5.78
C ALA A 96 -17.41 10.30 -6.10
N GLU A 97 -18.43 10.59 -5.30
CA GLU A 97 -19.29 11.74 -5.52
C GLU A 97 -19.44 12.57 -4.25
N GLY A 98 -19.24 13.88 -4.37
CA GLY A 98 -19.27 14.82 -3.25
C GLY A 98 -19.78 16.18 -3.68
N HIS A 99 -19.90 17.09 -2.72
CA HIS A 99 -20.26 18.49 -2.93
C HIS A 99 -19.24 19.38 -2.23
N LEU A 100 -19.02 20.59 -2.73
CA LEU A 100 -18.17 21.59 -2.09
C LEU A 100 -19.08 22.66 -1.50
N TYR A 101 -19.25 22.66 -0.18
CA TYR A 101 -19.96 23.73 0.51
C TYR A 101 -19.00 24.88 0.83
N ASN A 102 -19.48 26.11 0.69
CA ASN A 102 -18.76 27.32 1.09
C ASN A 102 -19.22 27.85 2.47
N SER A 103 -20.13 27.14 3.15
CA SER A 103 -20.87 27.63 4.31
C SER A 103 -20.28 27.15 5.64
N HIS A 104 -20.14 28.08 6.59
CA HIS A 104 -19.70 27.90 7.99
C HIS A 104 -20.65 27.07 8.89
N ALA A 105 -21.51 26.25 8.30
CA ALA A 105 -22.50 25.49 9.06
C ALA A 105 -21.83 24.25 9.69
N ARG A 106 -22.22 23.91 10.92
CA ARG A 106 -21.77 22.70 11.63
C ARG A 106 -21.79 21.51 10.67
N VAL A 107 -20.60 21.01 10.33
CA VAL A 107 -20.47 19.82 9.52
C VAL A 107 -20.73 18.64 10.46
N VAL A 108 -21.95 18.12 10.44
CA VAL A 108 -22.28 16.86 11.12
C VAL A 108 -22.81 15.93 10.05
N PRO A 109 -22.20 14.75 9.85
CA PRO A 109 -22.71 13.76 8.93
C PRO A 109 -24.13 13.38 9.33
N THR A 110 -25.01 13.29 8.35
CA THR A 110 -26.42 12.96 8.55
C THR A 110 -26.63 11.60 9.18
N THR A 111 -25.77 10.65 8.83
CA THR A 111 -25.75 9.29 9.37
C THR A 111 -24.32 8.80 9.41
N CYS A 112 -23.80 8.46 10.60
CA CYS A 112 -22.53 7.78 10.72
C CYS A 112 -22.80 6.27 10.66
N PRO A 113 -22.29 5.53 9.66
CA PRO A 113 -22.36 4.07 9.65
C PRO A 113 -21.78 3.51 10.95
N GLN A 114 -22.37 2.41 11.47
CA GLN A 114 -21.88 1.76 12.70
C GLN A 114 -20.40 1.32 12.57
N ASP A 115 -19.97 0.99 11.35
CA ASP A 115 -18.61 0.56 11.05
C ASP A 115 -17.66 1.69 10.64
N ALA A 116 -18.05 2.96 10.83
CA ALA A 116 -17.19 4.09 10.49
C ALA A 116 -16.26 4.45 11.64
N ARG A 117 -14.97 4.60 11.33
CA ARG A 117 -13.97 5.14 12.26
C ARG A 117 -13.97 6.66 12.21
N ARG A 118 -13.80 7.28 13.37
CA ARG A 118 -13.55 8.72 13.54
C ARG A 118 -12.10 8.94 13.89
N GLN A 119 -11.46 9.87 13.19
CA GLN A 119 -10.07 10.23 13.38
C GLN A 119 -9.97 11.74 13.55
N ALA A 120 -9.48 12.20 14.70
CA ALA A 120 -9.24 13.61 14.91
C ALA A 120 -8.17 14.11 13.94
N ILE A 121 -8.44 15.23 13.27
CA ILE A 121 -7.50 15.90 12.39
C ILE A 121 -6.59 16.77 13.25
N ILE A 122 -5.34 16.33 13.41
CA ILE A 122 -4.34 16.97 14.27
C ILE A 122 -3.50 17.92 13.40
N TRP A 123 -4.12 19.00 12.93
CA TRP A 123 -3.45 20.03 12.14
C TRP A 123 -3.26 21.29 12.97
N THR A 124 -2.30 22.13 12.57
CA THR A 124 -2.11 23.44 13.20
C THR A 124 -3.32 24.34 12.95
N ALA A 125 -3.95 24.83 14.02
CA ALA A 125 -5.13 25.67 13.93
C ALA A 125 -4.82 26.98 13.20
N GLN A 126 -5.55 27.25 12.12
CA GLN A 126 -5.40 28.45 11.30
C GLN A 126 -6.79 29.01 10.93
N SER A 127 -6.86 30.29 10.59
CA SER A 127 -8.09 30.89 10.07
C SER A 127 -8.50 30.22 8.75
N GLY A 128 -9.80 29.94 8.58
CA GLY A 128 -10.31 29.28 7.37
C GLY A 128 -10.04 27.77 7.30
N MET A 129 -9.75 27.13 8.44
CA MET A 129 -9.49 25.69 8.57
C MET A 129 -10.52 24.81 7.86
N GLU A 130 -11.82 25.12 7.92
CA GLU A 130 -12.88 24.36 7.25
C GLU A 130 -12.68 24.25 5.73
N ARG A 131 -12.42 25.39 5.08
CA ARG A 131 -12.20 25.49 3.64
C ARG A 131 -10.90 24.78 3.25
N ARG A 132 -9.88 24.89 4.10
CA ARG A 132 -8.60 24.21 3.93
C ARG A 132 -8.77 22.69 4.00
N VAL A 133 -9.37 22.16 5.06
CA VAL A 133 -9.59 20.71 5.24
C VAL A 133 -10.43 20.13 4.11
N THR A 134 -11.49 20.82 3.70
CA THR A 134 -12.36 20.36 2.60
C THR A 134 -11.60 20.35 1.26
N GLY A 135 -10.84 21.40 0.94
CA GLY A 135 -10.02 21.45 -0.27
C GLY A 135 -8.92 20.39 -0.28
N GLU A 136 -8.21 20.26 0.83
CA GLU A 136 -7.13 19.29 1.03
C GLU A 136 -7.60 17.84 1.01
N LEU A 137 -8.84 17.55 1.44
CA LEU A 137 -9.42 16.21 1.32
C LEU A 137 -9.43 15.72 -0.14
N TYR A 138 -9.71 16.60 -1.11
CA TYR A 138 -9.67 16.22 -2.52
C TYR A 138 -8.24 16.21 -3.06
N CYS A 139 -7.45 17.26 -2.81
CA CYS A 139 -6.13 17.39 -3.46
C CYS A 139 -4.99 16.60 -2.80
N ARG A 140 -5.04 16.34 -1.49
CA ARG A 140 -4.01 15.57 -0.78
C ARG A 140 -4.39 14.11 -0.58
N LEU A 141 -5.64 13.82 -0.22
CA LEU A 141 -6.08 12.45 0.04
C LEU A 141 -6.51 11.70 -1.23
N LEU A 142 -7.39 12.28 -2.06
CA LEU A 142 -7.95 11.57 -3.21
C LEU A 142 -7.09 11.67 -4.47
N ALA A 143 -6.39 12.78 -4.68
CA ALA A 143 -5.63 13.01 -5.91
C ALA A 143 -4.56 11.94 -6.23
N PRO A 144 -3.82 11.37 -5.27
CA PRO A 144 -2.88 10.27 -5.57
C PRO A 144 -3.55 9.04 -6.20
N PHE A 145 -4.86 8.86 -6.00
CA PHE A 145 -5.61 7.68 -6.47
C PHE A 145 -6.59 8.00 -7.60
N ALA A 146 -6.99 9.25 -7.76
CA ALA A 146 -7.94 9.68 -8.79
C ALA A 146 -7.30 9.75 -10.19
N ASP A 147 -8.03 9.30 -11.20
CA ASP A 147 -7.67 9.54 -12.60
C ASP A 147 -8.23 10.89 -13.07
N VAL A 148 -9.45 11.22 -12.63
CA VAL A 148 -10.21 12.39 -13.08
C VAL A 148 -10.94 13.05 -11.92
N PHE A 149 -10.84 14.38 -11.84
CA PHE A 149 -11.78 15.22 -11.07
C PHE A 149 -12.72 15.94 -12.02
N CYS A 150 -14.02 15.72 -11.88
CA CYS A 150 -15.06 16.30 -12.72
C CYS A 150 -15.91 17.29 -11.92
N PHE A 151 -15.75 18.59 -12.18
CA PHE A 151 -16.49 19.67 -11.54
C PHE A 151 -17.70 20.09 -12.39
N PHE A 152 -18.89 20.05 -11.80
CA PHE A 152 -20.10 20.59 -12.41
C PHE A 152 -20.21 22.06 -12.02
N CYS A 153 -19.69 22.93 -12.88
CA CYS A 153 -19.59 24.38 -12.67
C CYS A 153 -20.95 25.00 -12.29
N ASP A 154 -22.02 24.59 -12.97
CA ASP A 154 -23.36 25.14 -12.75
C ASP A 154 -23.97 24.74 -11.39
N ASP A 155 -23.39 23.73 -10.71
CA ASP A 155 -23.82 23.29 -9.38
C ASP A 155 -23.06 23.97 -8.22
N LEU A 156 -22.02 24.74 -8.51
CA LEU A 156 -21.11 25.30 -7.51
C LEU A 156 -21.38 26.80 -7.29
N ASP A 157 -21.29 27.23 -6.03
CA ASP A 157 -21.43 28.64 -5.67
C ASP A 157 -20.35 29.49 -6.36
N GLY A 158 -20.79 30.52 -7.09
CA GLY A 158 -19.89 31.38 -7.89
C GLY A 158 -19.48 30.79 -9.23
N GLY A 159 -20.03 29.64 -9.65
CA GLY A 159 -19.80 29.06 -10.97
C GLY A 159 -18.32 28.86 -11.28
N LEU A 160 -17.85 29.47 -12.37
CA LEU A 160 -16.47 29.31 -12.84
C LEU A 160 -15.45 29.89 -11.86
N GLU A 161 -15.79 31.01 -11.22
CA GLU A 161 -14.97 31.64 -10.18
C GLU A 161 -14.89 30.78 -8.93
N GLY A 162 -15.99 30.09 -8.59
CA GLY A 162 -16.01 29.07 -7.54
C GLY A 162 -15.05 27.92 -7.82
N VAL A 163 -15.04 27.40 -9.05
CA VAL A 163 -14.08 26.37 -9.50
C VAL A 163 -12.65 26.89 -9.42
N ALA A 164 -12.38 28.10 -9.93
CA ALA A 164 -11.06 28.72 -9.89
C ALA A 164 -10.51 28.81 -8.46
N ARG A 165 -11.33 29.30 -7.52
CA ARG A 165 -10.97 29.41 -6.10
C ARG A 165 -10.61 28.05 -5.48
N HIS A 166 -11.37 27.00 -5.80
CA HIS A 166 -11.05 25.66 -5.31
C HIS A 166 -9.75 25.11 -5.92
N LEU A 167 -9.54 25.29 -7.22
CA LEU A 167 -8.29 24.89 -7.85
C LEU A 167 -7.09 25.68 -7.30
N ALA A 168 -7.27 26.95 -6.94
CA ALA A 168 -6.23 27.74 -6.28
C ALA A 168 -5.83 27.11 -4.94
N THR A 169 -6.81 26.70 -4.12
CA THR A 169 -6.51 25.99 -2.86
C THR A 169 -5.72 24.71 -3.08
N TRP A 170 -5.96 24.00 -4.18
CA TRP A 170 -5.22 22.80 -4.54
C TRP A 170 -3.78 23.09 -4.96
N LEU A 171 -3.50 24.23 -5.57
CA LEU A 171 -2.13 24.61 -5.93
C LEU A 171 -1.34 25.06 -4.71
N ASP A 172 -1.98 25.87 -3.87
CA ASP A 172 -1.36 26.44 -2.68
C ASP A 172 -1.06 25.38 -1.61
N HIS A 173 -1.92 24.37 -1.48
CA HIS A 173 -1.84 23.33 -0.43
C HIS A 173 -1.69 21.91 -1.00
N GLY A 174 -1.54 21.78 -2.31
CA GLY A 174 -1.35 20.49 -2.97
C GLY A 174 -0.02 19.83 -2.58
N PRO A 175 0.09 18.51 -2.76
CA PRO A 175 1.28 17.78 -2.39
C PRO A 175 2.52 18.39 -3.05
N GLN A 176 3.52 18.76 -2.24
CA GLN A 176 4.87 19.02 -2.75
C GLN A 176 5.39 17.69 -3.32
N ALA A 177 5.83 17.74 -4.58
CA ALA A 177 5.96 16.58 -5.46
C ALA A 177 6.71 15.38 -4.85
N GLN A 178 6.00 14.27 -4.67
CA GLN A 178 6.56 12.92 -4.50
C GLN A 178 6.06 11.92 -5.54
N ASN A 179 4.94 12.21 -6.22
CA ASN A 179 4.53 11.43 -7.38
C ASN A 179 5.19 12.00 -8.65
N PRO A 180 5.52 11.15 -9.64
CA PRO A 180 5.92 11.63 -10.96
C PRO A 180 4.83 12.57 -11.48
N ALA A 181 5.20 13.79 -11.87
CA ALA A 181 4.27 14.86 -12.26
C ALA A 181 3.23 14.41 -13.31
N ASN A 182 3.55 13.39 -14.11
CA ASN A 182 2.71 12.88 -15.19
C ASN A 182 1.58 11.94 -14.72
N ALA A 183 1.62 11.45 -13.47
CA ALA A 183 0.62 10.53 -12.89
C ALA A 183 -0.51 11.25 -12.13
N HIS A 184 -0.52 12.58 -12.13
CA HIS A 184 -1.55 13.39 -11.50
C HIS A 184 -2.91 13.27 -12.20
N PRO A 185 -4.02 13.39 -11.46
CA PRO A 185 -5.35 13.42 -12.05
C PRO A 185 -5.52 14.64 -12.97
N LYS A 186 -6.24 14.45 -14.07
CA LYS A 186 -6.70 15.58 -14.90
C LYS A 186 -8.04 16.10 -14.40
N ILE A 187 -8.27 17.39 -14.61
CA ILE A 187 -9.47 18.11 -14.20
C ILE A 187 -10.38 18.28 -15.41
N VAL A 188 -11.66 17.97 -15.24
CA VAL A 188 -12.72 18.21 -16.21
C VAL A 188 -13.71 19.19 -15.59
N VAL A 189 -13.95 20.32 -16.25
CA VAL A 189 -14.97 21.29 -15.84
C VAL A 189 -16.13 21.25 -16.82
N VAL A 190 -17.34 21.10 -16.28
CA VAL A 190 -18.57 20.92 -17.05
C VAL A 190 -19.50 22.10 -16.82
N SER A 191 -20.00 22.70 -17.89
CA SER A 191 -21.01 23.76 -17.82
C SER A 191 -22.03 23.64 -18.96
N SER A 192 -23.26 24.04 -18.65
CA SER A 192 -24.38 24.19 -19.59
C SER A 192 -24.75 25.64 -19.87
N THR A 193 -24.10 26.58 -19.18
CA THR A 193 -24.35 28.03 -19.30
C THR A 193 -23.39 28.72 -20.27
N VAL A 194 -22.30 28.06 -20.64
CA VAL A 194 -21.34 28.56 -21.63
C VAL A 194 -21.75 28.16 -23.06
N LEU A 195 -21.33 28.96 -24.05
CA LEU A 195 -21.47 28.67 -25.48
C LEU A 195 -21.09 27.22 -25.78
N HIS A 196 -21.99 26.48 -26.42
CA HIS A 196 -21.76 25.08 -26.74
C HIS A 196 -20.77 24.93 -27.90
N GLY A 197 -19.87 23.94 -27.78
CA GLY A 197 -18.92 23.57 -28.83
C GLY A 197 -17.49 24.01 -28.56
N VAL A 198 -16.58 23.64 -29.48
CA VAL A 198 -15.12 23.74 -29.28
C VAL A 198 -14.65 25.16 -28.99
N GLN A 199 -15.22 26.17 -29.65
CA GLN A 199 -14.87 27.57 -29.40
C GLN A 199 -15.30 28.05 -28.01
N GLY A 200 -16.47 27.61 -27.54
CA GLY A 200 -16.95 27.93 -26.21
C GLY A 200 -16.15 27.23 -25.11
N GLU A 201 -15.77 25.96 -25.33
CA GLU A 201 -14.84 25.23 -24.45
C GLU A 201 -13.48 25.93 -24.33
N ALA A 202 -12.92 26.36 -25.46
CA ALA A 202 -11.64 27.08 -25.48
C ALA A 202 -11.73 28.40 -24.72
N LYS A 203 -12.76 29.20 -24.97
CA LYS A 203 -12.98 30.47 -24.25
C LYS A 203 -13.17 30.24 -22.75
N ALA A 204 -14.03 29.29 -22.36
CA ALA A 204 -14.28 28.97 -20.95
C ALA A 204 -13.02 28.54 -20.20
N LYS A 205 -12.17 27.75 -20.88
CA LYS A 205 -10.88 27.34 -20.34
C LYS A 205 -9.94 28.52 -20.15
N THR A 206 -9.85 29.42 -21.13
CA THR A 206 -9.06 30.65 -20.99
C THR A 206 -9.56 31.53 -19.85
N ASP A 207 -10.87 31.72 -19.75
CA ASP A 207 -11.50 32.51 -18.68
C ASP A 207 -11.21 31.88 -17.30
N LEU A 208 -11.31 30.56 -17.17
CA LEU A 208 -10.98 29.83 -15.94
C LEU A 208 -9.52 30.00 -15.52
N LEU A 209 -8.58 29.88 -16.47
CA LEU A 209 -7.15 30.05 -16.19
C LEU A 209 -6.85 31.49 -15.73
N ALA A 210 -7.46 32.49 -16.38
CA ALA A 210 -7.32 33.89 -15.99
C ALA A 210 -7.93 34.20 -14.61
N MET A 211 -9.02 33.52 -14.23
CA MET A 211 -9.57 33.61 -12.86
C MET A 211 -8.64 32.95 -11.85
N LEU A 212 -8.11 31.76 -12.19
CA LEU A 212 -7.20 31.00 -11.32
C LEU A 212 -5.92 31.78 -11.01
N GLU A 213 -5.33 32.43 -12.01
CA GLU A 213 -4.14 33.29 -11.86
C GLU A 213 -4.34 34.45 -10.88
N LYS A 214 -5.57 34.91 -10.67
CA LYS A 214 -5.89 35.95 -9.69
C LYS A 214 -6.04 35.40 -8.28
N GLU A 215 -6.35 34.11 -8.15
CA GLU A 215 -6.66 33.44 -6.88
C GLU A 215 -5.46 32.73 -6.25
N THR A 216 -4.42 32.37 -7.02
CA THR A 216 -3.19 31.72 -6.50
C THR A 216 -1.95 32.58 -6.72
N ARG A 217 -0.93 32.39 -5.86
CA ARG A 217 0.42 32.95 -6.04
C ARG A 217 1.38 31.98 -6.75
N ARG A 218 0.92 30.78 -7.11
CA ARG A 218 1.75 29.75 -7.75
C ARG A 218 1.70 29.83 -9.27
N GLU A 219 2.70 29.25 -9.90
CA GLU A 219 2.81 29.22 -11.36
C GLU A 219 1.68 28.37 -11.99
N THR A 220 0.96 28.95 -12.94
CA THR A 220 -0.21 28.34 -13.62
C THR A 220 0.08 27.88 -15.05
N SER A 221 1.28 28.17 -15.58
CA SER A 221 1.67 28.00 -16.99
C SER A 221 1.39 26.59 -17.53
N ASN A 222 1.62 25.56 -16.71
CA ASN A 222 1.47 24.15 -17.10
C ASN A 222 0.05 23.60 -16.89
N LEU A 223 -0.85 24.33 -16.20
CA LEU A 223 -2.18 23.83 -15.82
C LEU A 223 -3.12 23.65 -17.01
N SER A 224 -2.87 24.36 -18.11
CA SER A 224 -3.64 24.19 -19.34
C SER A 224 -3.60 22.73 -19.83
N ALA A 225 -2.51 21.99 -19.66
CA ALA A 225 -2.45 20.58 -20.06
C ALA A 225 -3.32 19.66 -19.19
N TYR A 226 -3.57 20.05 -17.94
CA TYR A 226 -4.29 19.25 -16.94
C TYR A 226 -5.79 19.55 -16.88
N ILE A 227 -6.22 20.71 -17.39
CA ILE A 227 -7.62 21.14 -17.36
C ILE A 227 -8.26 20.96 -18.74
N SER A 228 -9.35 20.19 -18.78
CA SER A 228 -10.25 20.08 -19.93
C SER A 228 -11.60 20.70 -19.59
N PHE A 229 -12.18 21.43 -20.53
CA PHE A 229 -13.54 21.95 -20.42
C PHE A 229 -14.48 21.11 -21.28
N VAL A 230 -15.71 20.90 -20.82
CA VAL A 230 -16.77 20.21 -21.59
C VAL A 230 -18.05 21.02 -21.48
N THR A 231 -18.58 21.42 -22.64
CA THR A 231 -19.89 22.08 -22.70
C THR A 231 -20.97 21.03 -22.91
N VAL A 232 -22.07 21.13 -22.16
CA VAL A 232 -23.23 20.23 -22.33
C VAL A 232 -24.44 21.02 -22.76
N LEU A 233 -25.23 20.46 -23.67
CA LEU A 233 -26.46 21.10 -24.15
C LEU A 233 -27.42 21.44 -23.00
N PRO A 234 -28.32 22.42 -23.15
CA PRO A 234 -29.36 22.71 -22.18
C PRO A 234 -30.30 21.52 -21.93
N HIS A 235 -30.90 21.45 -20.73
CA HIS A 235 -31.73 20.31 -20.30
C HIS A 235 -32.98 20.08 -21.18
N THR A 236 -33.44 21.09 -21.91
CA THR A 236 -34.65 21.03 -22.75
C THR A 236 -34.41 20.48 -24.15
N SER A 237 -33.16 20.27 -24.55
CA SER A 237 -32.82 20.01 -25.96
C SER A 237 -32.71 18.54 -26.32
N VAL A 238 -32.35 17.66 -25.38
CA VAL A 238 -32.03 16.23 -25.63
C VAL A 238 -32.25 15.37 -24.38
N SER A 239 -32.31 14.04 -24.54
CA SER A 239 -32.33 13.12 -23.41
C SER A 239 -31.06 13.25 -22.56
N ALA A 240 -31.16 12.96 -21.25
CA ALA A 240 -30.01 13.06 -20.34
C ALA A 240 -28.82 12.17 -20.79
N THR A 241 -29.10 10.95 -21.28
CA THR A 241 -28.06 10.06 -21.80
C THR A 241 -27.36 10.63 -23.03
N ALA A 242 -28.09 11.26 -23.96
CA ALA A 242 -27.50 11.92 -25.11
C ALA A 242 -26.70 13.17 -24.68
N ARG A 243 -27.24 13.96 -23.75
CA ARG A 243 -26.62 15.17 -23.19
C ARG A 243 -25.23 14.92 -22.61
N TYR A 244 -25.08 13.85 -21.84
CA TYR A 244 -23.83 13.54 -21.12
C TYR A 244 -22.95 12.50 -21.83
N ARG A 245 -23.29 12.08 -23.06
CA ARG A 245 -22.48 11.12 -23.82
C ARG A 245 -21.06 11.65 -24.06
N ALA A 246 -20.95 12.88 -24.58
CA ALA A 246 -19.65 13.51 -24.86
C ALA A 246 -18.81 13.67 -23.59
N LEU A 247 -19.45 13.98 -22.46
CA LEU A 247 -18.78 14.05 -21.16
C LEU A 247 -18.25 12.68 -20.74
N LYS A 248 -19.06 11.62 -20.83
CA LYS A 248 -18.62 10.25 -20.51
C LYS A 248 -17.42 9.84 -21.35
N GLU A 249 -17.49 10.03 -22.66
CA GLU A 249 -16.40 9.70 -23.58
C GLU A 249 -15.13 10.50 -23.25
N ARG A 250 -15.25 11.78 -22.91
CA ARG A 250 -14.12 12.62 -22.50
C ARG A 250 -13.49 12.14 -21.19
N ILE A 251 -14.30 11.88 -20.17
CA ILE A 251 -13.83 11.36 -18.87
C ILE A 251 -13.09 10.03 -19.07
N MET A 252 -13.66 9.11 -19.84
CA MET A 252 -13.05 7.79 -20.05
C MET A 252 -11.72 7.90 -20.81
N ARG A 253 -11.65 8.72 -21.86
CA ARG A 253 -10.42 8.97 -22.62
C ARG A 253 -9.32 9.58 -21.75
N ILE A 254 -9.67 10.61 -20.96
CA ILE A 254 -8.73 11.22 -20.03
C ILE A 254 -8.24 10.21 -19.00
N SER A 255 -9.14 9.39 -18.46
CA SER A 255 -8.77 8.33 -17.53
C SER A 255 -7.85 7.30 -18.18
N ASP A 256 -8.01 6.99 -19.47
CA ASP A 256 -7.07 6.13 -20.21
C ASP A 256 -5.67 6.74 -20.27
N ASP A 257 -5.55 8.04 -20.61
CA ASP A 257 -4.27 8.76 -20.63
C ASP A 257 -3.59 8.72 -19.26
N VAL A 258 -4.31 9.06 -18.19
CA VAL A 258 -3.75 9.12 -16.83
C VAL A 258 -3.34 7.74 -16.35
N ARG A 259 -4.10 6.70 -16.70
CA ARG A 259 -3.72 5.32 -16.40
C ARG A 259 -2.46 4.91 -17.11
N GLN A 260 -2.28 5.29 -18.37
CA GLN A 260 -1.05 5.00 -19.10
C GLN A 260 0.14 5.66 -18.40
N SER A 261 0.03 6.94 -18.04
CA SER A 261 1.06 7.62 -17.24
C SER A 261 1.34 6.90 -15.91
N ARG A 262 0.31 6.36 -15.25
CA ARG A 262 0.45 5.57 -14.01
C ARG A 262 1.10 4.21 -14.25
N VAL A 263 0.92 3.59 -15.42
CA VAL A 263 1.66 2.37 -15.80
C VAL A 263 3.14 2.71 -15.95
N ASP A 264 3.44 3.77 -16.69
CA ASP A 264 4.81 4.21 -16.96
C ASP A 264 5.53 4.61 -15.66
N ALA A 265 4.80 5.27 -14.76
CA ALA A 265 5.26 5.65 -13.41
C ALA A 265 5.20 4.50 -12.38
N ARG A 266 4.74 3.30 -12.75
CA ARG A 266 4.56 2.16 -11.84
C ARG A 266 3.68 2.47 -10.61
N CYS A 267 2.67 3.32 -10.78
CA CYS A 267 1.68 3.68 -9.76
C CYS A 267 0.25 3.25 -10.15
N LEU A 268 0.09 2.28 -11.07
CA LEU A 268 -1.22 1.69 -11.39
C LEU A 268 -1.48 0.46 -10.51
N PHE A 269 -2.23 0.67 -9.43
CA PHE A 269 -2.47 -0.27 -8.35
C PHE A 269 -3.60 -1.29 -8.63
N SER A 270 -3.50 -2.48 -8.02
CA SER A 270 -4.63 -3.42 -7.92
C SER A 270 -5.73 -2.90 -6.98
N ALA A 271 -6.93 -3.47 -7.00
CA ALA A 271 -7.99 -3.08 -6.08
C ALA A 271 -7.62 -3.35 -4.62
N THR A 272 -6.87 -4.43 -4.34
CA THR A 272 -6.32 -4.73 -3.02
C THR A 272 -5.36 -3.63 -2.55
N HIS A 273 -4.43 -3.21 -3.43
CA HIS A 273 -3.49 -2.15 -3.13
C HIS A 273 -4.17 -0.79 -2.96
N VAL A 274 -5.14 -0.42 -3.82
CA VAL A 274 -5.94 0.81 -3.67
C VAL A 274 -6.65 0.85 -2.32
N ALA A 275 -7.27 -0.27 -1.90
CA ALA A 275 -7.97 -0.33 -0.63
C ALA A 275 -7.02 -0.16 0.57
N ALA A 276 -5.83 -0.75 0.52
CA ALA A 276 -4.84 -0.65 1.58
C ALA A 276 -4.17 0.73 1.65
N LEU A 277 -3.67 1.23 0.51
CA LEU A 277 -2.95 2.49 0.43
C LEU A 277 -3.86 3.69 0.74
N LEU A 278 -5.10 3.68 0.28
CA LEU A 278 -6.02 4.79 0.55
C LEU A 278 -6.49 4.79 2.01
N ASP A 279 -6.67 3.61 2.62
CA ASP A 279 -6.94 3.51 4.06
C ASP A 279 -5.78 4.07 4.90
N GLY A 280 -4.53 3.81 4.49
CA GLY A 280 -3.33 4.45 5.03
C GLY A 280 -3.28 5.95 4.79
N ALA A 281 -3.66 6.40 3.59
CA ALA A 281 -3.72 7.81 3.25
C ALA A 281 -4.73 8.58 4.12
N CYS A 282 -5.85 7.95 4.51
CA CYS A 282 -6.78 8.54 5.47
C CYS A 282 -6.13 8.73 6.85
N ASP A 283 -5.36 7.75 7.32
CA ASP A 283 -4.64 7.85 8.60
C ASP A 283 -3.61 9.00 8.53
N HIS A 284 -2.82 9.04 7.46
CA HIS A 284 -1.83 10.09 7.21
C HIS A 284 -2.45 11.48 7.12
N PHE A 285 -3.57 11.62 6.41
CA PHE A 285 -4.30 12.87 6.29
C PHE A 285 -4.73 13.40 7.66
N ALA A 286 -5.19 12.53 8.56
CA ALA A 286 -5.59 12.93 9.91
C ALA A 286 -4.40 13.34 10.79
N SER A 287 -3.23 12.70 10.65
CA SER A 287 -2.09 12.90 11.55
C SER A 287 -0.98 13.83 11.06
N ALA A 288 -0.81 14.04 9.75
CA ALA A 288 0.35 14.71 9.17
C ALA A 288 -0.05 15.88 8.24
N SER A 289 -0.08 17.11 8.78
CA SER A 289 -0.52 18.28 8.02
C SER A 289 0.47 18.76 6.97
N ASP A 290 1.76 18.50 7.12
CA ASP A 290 2.80 19.19 6.32
C ASP A 290 3.69 18.24 5.50
N LEU A 291 3.53 16.92 5.69
CA LEU A 291 4.29 15.92 4.94
C LEU A 291 3.46 15.35 3.78
N PRO A 292 4.07 15.16 2.59
CA PRO A 292 3.44 14.40 1.51
C PRO A 292 3.20 12.95 1.92
N PHE A 293 2.21 12.32 1.30
CA PHE A 293 1.90 10.92 1.54
C PHE A 293 2.80 10.03 0.70
N ASP A 294 3.65 9.25 1.35
CA ASP A 294 4.62 8.36 0.71
C ASP A 294 4.01 6.96 0.50
N LEU A 295 3.74 6.64 -0.76
CA LEU A 295 3.14 5.37 -1.19
C LEU A 295 4.08 4.18 -0.94
N VAL A 296 5.39 4.37 -1.07
CA VAL A 296 6.40 3.32 -0.87
C VAL A 296 6.46 2.99 0.61
N GLN A 297 6.55 4.00 1.48
CA GLN A 297 6.56 3.82 2.93
C GLN A 297 5.27 3.17 3.43
N GLU A 298 4.10 3.65 2.98
CA GLU A 298 2.83 3.06 3.41
C GLU A 298 2.71 1.59 2.96
N SER A 299 3.25 1.23 1.78
CA SER A 299 3.25 -0.16 1.32
C SER A 299 3.99 -1.11 2.27
N ARG A 300 4.92 -0.58 3.08
CA ARG A 300 5.70 -1.33 4.08
C ARG A 300 5.10 -1.27 5.47
N ARG A 301 3.99 -0.57 5.71
CA ARG A 301 3.38 -0.45 7.05
C ARG A 301 3.13 -1.79 7.75
N ARG A 302 2.73 -2.82 7.02
CA ARG A 302 2.44 -4.17 7.56
C ARG A 302 3.61 -5.14 7.42
N ASN A 303 4.66 -4.76 6.70
CA ASN A 303 5.87 -5.53 6.51
C ASN A 303 7.06 -4.54 6.50
N PRO A 304 7.41 -3.95 7.66
CA PRO A 304 8.43 -2.90 7.70
C PRO A 304 9.80 -3.44 7.29
N VAL A 305 10.70 -2.54 6.93
CA VAL A 305 12.12 -2.89 6.76
C VAL A 305 12.64 -3.49 8.08
N PRO A 306 13.39 -4.61 8.05
CA PRO A 306 13.86 -5.25 9.27
C PRO A 306 14.70 -4.31 10.15
N GLU A 307 14.35 -4.20 11.44
CA GLU A 307 14.99 -3.27 12.38
C GLU A 307 16.51 -3.48 12.52
N ASN A 308 16.97 -4.73 12.43
CA ASN A 308 18.39 -5.09 12.57
C ASN A 308 19.17 -5.07 11.26
N LEU A 309 18.55 -4.63 10.14
CA LEU A 309 19.21 -4.68 8.84
C LEU A 309 20.50 -3.84 8.80
N GLU A 310 20.50 -2.66 9.44
CA GLU A 310 21.68 -1.80 9.55
C GLU A 310 22.86 -2.52 10.20
N SER A 311 22.64 -3.12 11.37
CA SER A 311 23.70 -3.81 12.12
C SER A 311 24.16 -5.08 11.40
N HIS A 312 23.26 -5.78 10.73
CA HIS A 312 23.60 -6.96 9.94
C HIS A 312 24.44 -6.62 8.70
N VAL A 313 24.12 -5.53 7.99
CA VAL A 313 24.93 -5.05 6.87
C VAL A 313 26.32 -4.65 7.34
N THR A 314 26.42 -3.89 8.44
CA THR A 314 27.70 -3.51 9.04
C THR A 314 28.51 -4.75 9.46
N GLU A 315 27.90 -5.76 10.09
CA GLU A 315 28.60 -6.99 10.48
C GLU A 315 29.08 -7.81 9.26
N PHE A 316 28.24 -7.90 8.22
CA PHE A 316 28.57 -8.64 7.00
C PHE A 316 29.76 -8.01 6.26
N VAL A 317 29.80 -6.69 6.19
CA VAL A 317 30.90 -5.93 5.58
C VAL A 317 32.16 -5.99 6.45
N GLY A 318 32.05 -5.71 7.76
CA GLY A 318 33.21 -5.57 8.65
C GLY A 318 33.87 -6.88 9.12
N ARG A 319 33.15 -8.01 9.11
CA ARG A 319 33.69 -9.31 9.61
C ARG A 319 33.66 -10.44 8.59
N GLY A 320 32.79 -10.36 7.59
CA GLY A 320 32.50 -11.45 6.68
C GLY A 320 33.26 -11.41 5.36
N THR A 321 33.71 -10.23 4.91
CA THR A 321 34.21 -10.05 3.55
C THR A 321 35.63 -9.46 3.55
N PRO A 322 36.63 -10.14 2.95
CA PRO A 322 37.92 -9.52 2.70
C PRO A 322 37.75 -8.21 1.92
N GLN A 323 38.51 -7.17 2.25
CA GLN A 323 38.37 -5.86 1.61
C GLN A 323 38.49 -5.91 0.06
N THR A 324 39.28 -6.84 -0.46
CA THR A 324 39.42 -7.09 -1.90
C THR A 324 38.17 -7.68 -2.57
N GLU A 325 37.25 -8.25 -1.79
CA GLU A 325 36.02 -8.90 -2.26
C GLU A 325 34.77 -8.03 -2.01
N LEU A 326 34.91 -6.82 -1.45
CA LEU A 326 33.76 -5.95 -1.13
C LEU A 326 32.92 -5.63 -2.37
N VAL A 327 33.55 -5.15 -3.44
CA VAL A 327 32.87 -4.73 -4.68
C VAL A 327 32.33 -5.94 -5.45
N THR A 328 33.07 -7.04 -5.47
CA THR A 328 32.77 -8.20 -6.34
C THR A 328 31.87 -9.24 -5.70
N PHE A 329 31.75 -9.25 -4.36
CA PHE A 329 30.94 -10.19 -3.59
C PHE A 329 29.96 -9.49 -2.66
N ALA A 330 30.41 -8.63 -1.73
CA ALA A 330 29.51 -8.07 -0.71
C ALA A 330 28.45 -7.14 -1.29
N MET A 331 28.81 -6.19 -2.15
CA MET A 331 27.85 -5.24 -2.73
C MET A 331 26.75 -5.93 -3.57
N PRO A 332 27.06 -6.92 -4.45
CA PRO A 332 26.04 -7.71 -5.12
C PRO A 332 25.11 -8.45 -4.16
N VAL A 333 25.67 -9.07 -3.10
CA VAL A 333 24.88 -9.78 -2.09
C VAL A 333 23.94 -8.81 -1.40
N ILE A 334 24.45 -7.70 -0.84
CA ILE A 334 23.62 -6.68 -0.16
C ILE A 334 22.53 -6.18 -1.09
N GLY A 335 22.87 -5.76 -2.32
CA GLY A 335 21.89 -5.24 -3.28
C GLY A 335 20.77 -6.23 -3.59
N SER A 336 21.11 -7.51 -3.77
CA SER A 336 20.11 -8.56 -4.01
C SER A 336 19.30 -8.95 -2.77
N SER A 337 19.89 -8.85 -1.58
CA SER A 337 19.21 -9.09 -0.29
C SER A 337 18.18 -7.99 0.00
N LEU A 338 18.55 -6.72 -0.24
CA LEU A 338 17.62 -5.60 -0.15
C LEU A 338 16.49 -5.74 -1.18
N PHE A 339 16.81 -6.19 -2.40
CA PHE A 339 15.82 -6.46 -3.44
C PHE A 339 14.83 -7.57 -3.03
N LEU A 340 15.32 -8.65 -2.42
CA LEU A 340 14.49 -9.72 -1.86
C LEU A 340 13.52 -9.18 -0.79
N ASP A 341 14.00 -8.34 0.12
CA ASP A 341 13.17 -7.70 1.13
C ASP A 341 12.14 -6.74 0.52
N ALA A 342 12.54 -5.97 -0.50
CA ALA A 342 11.72 -4.93 -1.11
C ALA A 342 10.52 -5.47 -1.89
N TYR A 343 10.69 -6.59 -2.60
CA TYR A 343 9.71 -7.16 -3.52
C TYR A 343 9.25 -8.58 -3.15
N PRO A 344 8.63 -8.78 -1.97
CA PRO A 344 8.08 -10.08 -1.59
C PRO A 344 6.87 -10.44 -2.46
N PRO A 345 6.43 -11.71 -2.48
CA PRO A 345 5.25 -12.14 -3.23
C PRO A 345 4.01 -11.29 -2.90
N GLY A 346 3.32 -10.82 -3.94
CA GLY A 346 2.11 -9.98 -3.81
C GLY A 346 2.38 -8.49 -3.57
N ALA A 347 3.64 -8.07 -3.39
CA ALA A 347 3.99 -6.66 -3.34
C ALA A 347 3.71 -5.95 -4.67
N HIS A 348 3.38 -4.67 -4.58
CA HIS A 348 3.29 -3.82 -5.78
C HIS A 348 4.69 -3.51 -6.30
N LEU A 349 4.86 -3.59 -7.63
CA LEU A 349 6.15 -3.37 -8.29
C LEU A 349 6.40 -1.88 -8.54
N PHE A 350 6.66 -1.12 -7.46
CA PHE A 350 7.10 0.27 -7.53
C PHE A 350 8.40 0.44 -8.34
N ASP A 351 8.75 1.68 -8.65
CA ASP A 351 10.04 1.97 -9.28
C ASP A 351 11.20 1.61 -8.32
N PRO A 352 12.20 0.84 -8.77
CA PRO A 352 13.28 0.39 -7.89
C PRO A 352 14.17 1.52 -7.39
N VAL A 353 14.26 2.65 -8.09
CA VAL A 353 15.02 3.80 -7.60
C VAL A 353 14.28 4.44 -6.43
N ASP A 354 12.99 4.72 -6.58
CA ASP A 354 12.18 5.32 -5.53
C ASP A 354 12.13 4.42 -4.27
N VAL A 355 12.01 3.10 -4.47
CA VAL A 355 12.04 2.13 -3.37
C VAL A 355 13.39 2.11 -2.65
N PHE A 356 14.49 2.14 -3.40
CA PHE A 356 15.83 2.12 -2.81
C PHE A 356 16.09 3.38 -1.98
N GLU A 357 15.80 4.55 -2.56
CA GLU A 357 15.98 5.83 -1.89
C GLU A 357 15.06 5.98 -0.68
N GLY A 358 13.79 5.60 -0.82
CA GLY A 358 12.81 5.73 0.25
C GLY A 358 13.07 4.79 1.43
N LEU A 359 13.55 3.56 1.20
CA LEU A 359 13.62 2.53 2.25
C LEU A 359 15.03 2.23 2.78
N TYR A 360 16.08 2.37 1.97
CA TYR A 360 17.39 1.80 2.31
C TYR A 360 18.55 2.79 2.32
N SER A 361 18.52 3.86 1.52
CA SER A 361 19.63 4.81 1.39
C SER A 361 20.11 5.39 2.73
N ASP A 362 19.19 5.83 3.59
CA ASP A 362 19.55 6.41 4.90
C ASP A 362 20.24 5.40 5.82
N MET A 363 19.77 4.15 5.80
CA MET A 363 20.35 3.07 6.59
C MET A 363 21.74 2.70 6.09
N LEU A 364 21.93 2.61 4.76
CA LEU A 364 23.23 2.31 4.17
C LEU A 364 24.24 3.44 4.40
N ASN A 365 23.79 4.70 4.35
CA ASN A 365 24.61 5.84 4.73
C ASN A 365 25.18 5.66 6.14
N ARG A 366 24.34 5.30 7.12
CA ARG A 366 24.79 5.04 8.50
C ARG A 366 25.69 3.81 8.60
N ALA A 367 25.33 2.71 7.93
CA ALA A 367 26.11 1.47 7.93
C ALA A 367 27.53 1.67 7.38
N PHE A 368 27.70 2.50 6.35
CA PHE A 368 28.99 2.76 5.72
C PHE A 368 29.72 4.01 6.26
N SER A 369 29.08 4.82 7.11
CA SER A 369 29.67 6.08 7.63
C SER A 369 30.95 5.88 8.46
N ASN A 370 31.12 4.71 9.08
CA ASN A 370 32.24 4.44 9.98
C ASN A 370 33.41 3.71 9.32
N GLU A 371 33.32 3.40 8.03
CA GLU A 371 34.31 2.57 7.34
C GLU A 371 34.92 3.31 6.15
N SER A 372 36.05 4.00 6.38
CA SER A 372 37.00 4.28 5.30
C SER A 372 37.58 2.96 4.84
N MET A 373 36.91 2.29 3.89
CA MET A 373 37.32 0.96 3.43
C MET A 373 38.46 1.06 2.42
N PRO A 374 39.67 0.56 2.75
CA PRO A 374 40.76 0.45 1.80
C PRO A 374 40.39 -0.57 0.72
N LEU A 375 40.45 -0.19 -0.55
CA LEU A 375 40.41 -1.09 -1.68
C LEU A 375 41.84 -1.32 -2.18
N GLY A 376 42.27 -2.58 -2.18
CA GLY A 376 43.59 -2.98 -2.70
C GLY A 376 44.52 -3.55 -1.63
N ARG A 377 45.56 -4.27 -2.09
CA ARG A 377 46.55 -4.95 -1.24
C ARG A 377 47.49 -3.96 -0.51
N ASP A 378 47.45 -2.71 -0.95
CA ASP A 378 48.30 -1.56 -0.62
C ASP A 378 47.56 -0.44 0.13
N GLY A 379 46.25 -0.59 0.38
CA GLY A 379 45.45 0.28 1.25
C GLY A 379 45.36 1.76 0.83
N SER A 380 45.80 2.10 -0.38
CA SER A 380 46.02 3.48 -0.83
C SER A 380 44.81 4.09 -1.54
N THR A 381 43.80 3.29 -1.89
CA THR A 381 42.59 3.76 -2.57
C THR A 381 41.36 3.51 -1.68
N CYS A 382 40.83 4.55 -1.04
CA CYS A 382 39.58 4.43 -0.28
C CYS A 382 38.41 4.81 -1.19
N MET A 383 37.40 3.94 -1.30
CA MET A 383 36.14 4.35 -1.94
C MET A 383 35.29 5.14 -0.94
N PRO A 384 34.71 6.29 -1.35
CA PRO A 384 33.75 6.99 -0.51
C PRO A 384 32.50 6.12 -0.31
N SER A 385 31.84 6.28 0.85
CA SER A 385 30.61 5.58 1.19
C SER A 385 29.53 5.72 0.12
N ASP A 386 29.40 6.91 -0.47
CA ASP A 386 28.46 7.16 -1.58
C ASP A 386 28.72 6.24 -2.79
N GLY A 387 29.99 5.98 -3.12
CA GLY A 387 30.34 5.05 -4.20
C GLY A 387 29.89 3.61 -3.91
N LEU A 388 29.97 3.17 -2.65
CA LEU A 388 29.47 1.85 -2.23
C LEU A 388 27.94 1.78 -2.30
N ILE A 389 27.24 2.83 -1.87
CA ILE A 389 25.77 2.92 -1.95
C ILE A 389 25.32 2.85 -3.40
N GLN A 390 25.98 3.59 -4.31
CA GLN A 390 25.67 3.53 -5.73
C GLN A 390 25.89 2.13 -6.33
N LEU A 391 26.90 1.38 -5.88
CA LEU A 391 27.10 -0.02 -6.30
C LEU A 391 25.98 -0.93 -5.79
N VAL A 392 25.59 -0.82 -4.51
CA VAL A 392 24.45 -1.57 -3.96
C VAL A 392 23.17 -1.25 -4.73
N LYS A 393 22.91 0.04 -4.99
CA LYS A 393 21.76 0.51 -5.78
C LYS A 393 21.78 -0.06 -7.19
N ALA A 394 22.93 -0.05 -7.86
CA ALA A 394 23.07 -0.61 -9.21
C ALA A 394 22.74 -2.11 -9.23
N HIS A 395 23.18 -2.88 -8.24
CA HIS A 395 22.82 -4.29 -8.10
C HIS A 395 21.34 -4.50 -7.79
N PHE A 396 20.76 -3.69 -6.91
CA PHE A 396 19.33 -3.71 -6.59
C PHE A 396 18.45 -3.46 -7.84
N VAL A 397 18.75 -2.39 -8.59
CA VAL A 397 18.05 -2.04 -9.84
C VAL A 397 18.32 -3.08 -10.93
N GLY A 398 19.51 -3.66 -10.96
CA GLY A 398 19.84 -4.78 -11.85
C GLY A 398 18.98 -6.01 -11.61
N CYS A 399 18.79 -6.40 -10.35
CA CYS A 399 17.89 -7.50 -9.96
C CYS A 399 16.44 -7.18 -10.37
N PHE A 400 16.00 -5.94 -10.19
CA PHE A 400 14.69 -5.50 -10.66
C PHE A 400 14.53 -5.66 -12.18
N SER A 401 15.53 -5.27 -12.94
CA SER A 401 15.53 -5.39 -14.41
C SER A 401 15.45 -6.85 -14.85
N GLU A 402 16.10 -7.76 -14.13
CA GLU A 402 15.98 -9.21 -14.36
C GLU A 402 14.56 -9.71 -14.10
N LEU A 403 13.92 -9.28 -13.01
CA LEU A 403 12.53 -9.61 -12.69
C LEU A 403 11.55 -9.13 -13.76
N ALA A 404 11.77 -7.93 -14.31
CA ALA A 404 10.91 -7.39 -15.37
C ALA A 404 11.03 -8.18 -16.69
N ARG A 405 12.16 -8.86 -16.91
CA ARG A 405 12.47 -9.54 -18.17
C ARG A 405 12.18 -11.04 -18.14
N HIS A 406 12.16 -11.65 -16.96
CA HIS A 406 12.02 -13.09 -16.76
C HIS A 406 10.80 -13.41 -15.90
N SER A 407 10.16 -14.55 -16.16
CA SER A 407 9.15 -15.10 -15.25
C SER A 407 9.85 -15.76 -14.06
N GLY A 408 9.80 -15.12 -12.90
CA GLY A 408 10.36 -15.62 -11.64
C GLY A 408 10.00 -14.72 -10.46
N SER A 409 10.44 -15.07 -9.27
CA SER A 409 10.29 -14.25 -8.06
C SER A 409 11.57 -13.49 -7.71
N ALA A 410 11.47 -12.55 -6.77
CA ALA A 410 12.65 -11.93 -6.18
C ALA A 410 13.57 -12.96 -5.50
N SER A 411 12.99 -13.99 -4.88
CA SER A 411 13.73 -15.10 -4.27
C SER A 411 14.50 -15.93 -5.29
N ASP A 412 13.95 -16.18 -6.48
CA ASP A 412 14.65 -16.92 -7.55
C ASP A 412 15.90 -16.17 -8.04
N ILE A 413 15.79 -14.85 -8.23
CA ILE A 413 16.90 -13.99 -8.67
C ILE A 413 17.99 -13.95 -7.61
N HIS A 414 17.61 -13.71 -6.35
CA HIS A 414 18.55 -13.67 -5.25
C HIS A 414 19.24 -15.03 -5.04
N LEU A 415 18.51 -16.14 -5.12
CA LEU A 415 19.08 -17.49 -4.99
C LEU A 415 20.13 -17.80 -6.06
N ARG A 416 19.88 -17.39 -7.32
CA ARG A 416 20.88 -17.53 -8.40
C ARG A 416 22.15 -16.77 -8.09
N LEU A 417 22.03 -15.56 -7.53
CA LEU A 417 23.18 -14.76 -7.12
C LEU A 417 23.94 -15.43 -5.97
N LEU A 418 23.25 -15.92 -4.94
CA LEU A 418 23.90 -16.62 -3.82
C LEU A 418 24.71 -17.83 -4.31
N ARG A 419 24.13 -18.66 -5.19
CA ARG A 419 24.79 -19.85 -5.77
C ARG A 419 26.07 -19.52 -6.54
N ARG A 420 26.15 -18.33 -7.17
CA ARG A 420 27.37 -17.87 -7.86
C ARG A 420 28.55 -17.70 -6.90
N PHE A 421 28.28 -17.43 -5.62
CA PHE A 421 29.29 -17.18 -4.59
C PHE A 421 29.52 -18.37 -3.65
N LYS A 422 29.12 -19.59 -4.05
CA LYS A 422 29.30 -20.84 -3.29
C LYS A 422 30.67 -20.97 -2.61
N SER A 423 31.75 -20.67 -3.32
CA SER A 423 33.13 -20.75 -2.80
C SER A 423 33.42 -19.76 -1.67
N HIS A 424 32.75 -18.61 -1.65
CA HIS A 424 32.88 -17.60 -0.60
C HIS A 424 32.14 -18.07 0.64
N TRP A 425 30.94 -18.61 0.46
CA TRP A 425 30.10 -19.11 1.55
C TRP A 425 30.73 -20.24 2.35
N LEU A 426 31.57 -21.08 1.74
CA LEU A 426 32.33 -22.11 2.46
C LEU A 426 33.27 -21.55 3.54
N ARG A 427 33.64 -20.27 3.45
CA ARG A 427 34.59 -19.61 4.36
C ARG A 427 33.89 -18.73 5.40
N ILE A 428 32.60 -18.43 5.23
CA ILE A 428 31.88 -17.42 6.00
C ILE A 428 30.71 -18.07 6.73
N HIS A 429 30.64 -17.85 8.04
CA HIS A 429 29.59 -18.35 8.90
C HIS A 429 29.17 -17.26 9.89
N SER A 430 27.88 -17.19 10.19
CA SER A 430 27.36 -16.33 11.25
C SER A 430 26.19 -17.02 11.95
N THR A 431 26.16 -16.88 13.27
CA THR A 431 25.02 -17.27 14.12
C THR A 431 24.17 -16.07 14.53
N ARG A 432 24.58 -14.86 14.14
CA ARG A 432 23.92 -13.59 14.50
C ARG A 432 22.98 -13.09 13.42
N LEU A 433 23.39 -13.22 12.16
CA LEU A 433 22.59 -12.83 11.00
C LEU A 433 22.48 -13.98 10.00
N CYS A 434 21.34 -14.06 9.31
CA CYS A 434 21.19 -15.00 8.22
C CYS A 434 21.95 -14.48 7.00
N LEU A 435 23.05 -15.16 6.64
CA LEU A 435 23.90 -14.78 5.50
C LEU A 435 23.22 -14.89 4.13
N SER A 436 22.03 -15.51 4.05
CA SER A 436 21.22 -15.47 2.84
C SER A 436 20.52 -14.12 2.68
N CYS A 437 19.57 -13.77 3.55
CA CYS A 437 18.78 -12.55 3.35
C CYS A 437 19.38 -11.30 4.00
N LEU A 438 20.34 -11.42 4.93
CA LEU A 438 20.84 -10.34 5.80
C LEU A 438 19.76 -9.66 6.69
N SER A 439 18.47 -9.94 6.47
CA SER A 439 17.33 -9.29 7.12
C SER A 439 16.98 -9.84 8.50
N HIS A 440 17.26 -11.12 8.77
CA HIS A 440 16.70 -11.81 9.93
C HIS A 440 17.74 -12.57 10.74
N VAL A 441 17.45 -12.76 12.03
CA VAL A 441 18.22 -13.61 12.92
C VAL A 441 18.00 -15.08 12.54
N PRO A 442 19.07 -15.86 12.36
CA PRO A 442 18.95 -17.23 11.91
C PRO A 442 18.56 -18.16 13.07
N GLN A 443 17.85 -19.26 12.76
CA GLN A 443 17.29 -20.19 13.76
C GLN A 443 17.60 -21.65 13.44
N TYR A 444 17.77 -21.99 12.16
CA TYR A 444 17.92 -23.35 11.67
C TYR A 444 19.38 -23.60 11.28
N GLY A 445 20.15 -24.20 12.18
CA GLY A 445 21.55 -24.59 11.94
C GLY A 445 21.64 -25.87 11.11
N LEU A 446 22.56 -25.89 10.15
CA LEU A 446 22.81 -27.02 9.26
C LEU A 446 24.13 -27.73 9.60
N SER A 447 24.30 -28.96 9.12
CA SER A 447 25.53 -29.74 9.29
C SER A 447 26.76 -29.12 8.63
N CYS A 448 26.57 -28.27 7.62
CA CYS A 448 27.65 -27.50 6.98
C CYS A 448 28.12 -26.29 7.80
N GLY A 449 27.48 -26.00 8.94
CA GLY A 449 27.81 -24.86 9.81
C GLY A 449 27.06 -23.56 9.47
N HIS A 450 26.34 -23.49 8.35
CA HIS A 450 25.46 -22.36 8.05
C HIS A 450 24.19 -22.40 8.90
N VAL A 451 23.67 -21.22 9.23
CA VAL A 451 22.41 -21.07 9.97
C VAL A 451 21.48 -20.17 9.17
N HIS A 452 20.24 -20.63 8.95
CA HIS A 452 19.24 -19.91 8.16
C HIS A 452 18.09 -19.40 9.02
N CYS A 453 17.50 -18.27 8.64
CA CYS A 453 16.28 -17.77 9.26
C CYS A 453 15.06 -18.55 8.77
N GLU A 454 13.96 -18.45 9.52
CA GLU A 454 12.71 -19.12 9.15
C GLU A 454 12.25 -18.70 7.74
N ALA A 455 12.26 -17.40 7.41
CA ALA A 455 11.82 -16.92 6.11
C ALA A 455 12.59 -17.57 4.95
N CYS A 456 13.92 -17.62 5.00
CA CYS A 456 14.75 -18.24 3.96
C CYS A 456 14.48 -19.74 3.80
N VAL A 457 14.30 -20.48 4.90
CA VAL A 457 13.96 -21.90 4.80
C VAL A 457 12.59 -22.09 4.14
N TRP A 458 11.65 -21.20 4.41
CA TRP A 458 10.34 -21.22 3.77
C TRP A 458 10.38 -20.81 2.29
N ASP A 459 11.19 -19.82 1.94
CA ASP A 459 11.31 -19.33 0.56
C ASP A 459 12.03 -20.32 -0.36
N TYR A 460 12.99 -21.08 0.18
CA TYR A 460 13.82 -22.01 -0.60
C TYR A 460 13.57 -23.49 -0.31
N GLY A 461 12.74 -23.79 0.67
CA GLY A 461 12.30 -25.15 0.98
C GLY A 461 11.22 -25.65 0.04
N ARG A 462 11.03 -26.96 0.03
CA ARG A 462 9.98 -27.61 -0.76
C ARG A 462 8.70 -27.72 0.10
N PRO A 463 7.56 -27.16 -0.32
CA PRO A 463 6.32 -27.33 0.43
C PRO A 463 5.93 -28.81 0.50
N SER A 464 5.34 -29.23 1.62
CA SER A 464 4.77 -30.57 1.76
C SER A 464 3.44 -30.67 1.01
N ASP A 465 3.24 -31.80 0.31
CA ASP A 465 1.98 -32.11 -0.38
C ASP A 465 0.83 -32.41 0.61
N GLU A 466 1.15 -32.83 1.83
CA GLU A 466 0.16 -33.22 2.85
C GLU A 466 -0.30 -32.05 3.73
N ASP A 467 0.59 -31.08 4.01
CA ASP A 467 0.33 -30.00 4.95
C ASP A 467 0.97 -28.69 4.44
N PRO A 468 0.16 -27.68 4.04
CA PRO A 468 0.68 -26.42 3.51
C PRO A 468 1.48 -25.60 4.53
N TRP A 469 1.42 -25.98 5.80
CA TRP A 469 2.18 -25.37 6.89
C TRP A 469 3.43 -26.16 7.29
N VAL A 470 3.89 -27.03 6.38
CA VAL A 470 5.14 -27.77 6.46
C VAL A 470 5.99 -27.51 5.21
N THR A 471 7.27 -27.24 5.42
CA THR A 471 8.29 -27.19 4.38
C THR A 471 9.39 -28.20 4.67
N LEU A 472 9.87 -28.87 3.62
CA LEU A 472 10.95 -29.83 3.65
C LEU A 472 12.23 -29.14 3.18
N TYR A 473 13.30 -29.28 3.94
CA TYR A 473 14.54 -28.55 3.71
C TYR A 473 15.75 -29.49 3.75
N GLY A 474 16.28 -29.83 2.57
CA GLY A 474 17.34 -30.82 2.40
C GLY A 474 18.69 -30.29 1.92
N GLN A 475 18.80 -29.01 1.56
CA GLN A 475 20.00 -28.45 0.94
C GLN A 475 20.29 -27.03 1.39
N CYS A 476 21.54 -26.76 1.79
CA CYS A 476 21.99 -25.41 2.07
C CYS A 476 22.05 -24.57 0.79
N HIS A 477 21.28 -23.50 0.70
CA HIS A 477 21.27 -22.56 -0.43
C HIS A 477 22.48 -21.62 -0.55
N LEU A 478 23.41 -21.64 0.43
CA LEU A 478 24.67 -20.90 0.35
C LEU A 478 25.80 -21.76 -0.21
N CYS A 479 25.98 -22.97 0.32
CA CYS A 479 27.10 -23.85 -0.06
C CYS A 479 26.70 -25.13 -0.82
N ASP A 480 25.42 -25.32 -1.14
CA ASP A 480 24.80 -26.51 -1.75
C ASP A 480 25.00 -27.84 -1.02
N THR A 481 25.51 -27.82 0.21
CA THR A 481 25.70 -29.06 1.00
C THR A 481 24.34 -29.70 1.27
N LEU A 482 24.22 -30.99 0.93
CA LEU A 482 23.04 -31.80 1.23
C LEU A 482 23.04 -32.21 2.69
N LEU A 483 21.88 -32.14 3.33
CA LEU A 483 21.68 -32.68 4.66
C LEU A 483 21.58 -34.21 4.58
N SER A 484 21.98 -34.89 5.65
CA SER A 484 21.85 -36.35 5.76
C SER A 484 20.38 -36.80 5.74
N GLU A 485 19.49 -35.97 6.27
CA GLU A 485 18.03 -36.16 6.26
C GLU A 485 17.36 -34.80 5.99
N GLU A 486 16.25 -34.78 5.24
CA GLU A 486 15.48 -33.54 5.03
C GLU A 486 14.89 -33.06 6.35
N ALA A 487 15.14 -31.79 6.71
CA ALA A 487 14.53 -31.19 7.89
C ALA A 487 13.05 -30.87 7.61
N VAL A 488 12.17 -31.34 8.49
CA VAL A 488 10.73 -31.03 8.45
C VAL A 488 10.46 -29.79 9.30
N ILE A 489 10.22 -28.66 8.65
CA ILE A 489 10.04 -27.37 9.31
C ILE A 489 8.58 -26.94 9.22
N ARG A 490 8.01 -26.59 10.38
CA ARG A 490 6.58 -26.30 10.52
C ARG A 490 6.38 -24.86 10.98
N ARG A 491 5.39 -24.19 10.39
CA ARG A 491 4.97 -22.83 10.79
C ARG A 491 3.52 -22.86 11.23
N HIS A 492 3.15 -22.00 12.17
CA HIS A 492 1.74 -21.84 12.50
C HIS A 492 1.04 -20.98 11.44
N PRO A 493 -0.19 -21.33 11.01
CA PRO A 493 -0.97 -20.49 10.12
C PRO A 493 -1.10 -19.05 10.66
N PRO A 494 -1.05 -18.00 9.84
CA PRO A 494 -1.25 -16.62 10.28
C PRO A 494 -2.61 -16.37 10.94
N THR A 495 -3.61 -17.20 10.62
CA THR A 495 -4.94 -17.16 11.23
C THR A 495 -5.02 -17.94 12.55
N ALA A 496 -3.99 -18.70 12.90
CA ALA A 496 -3.95 -19.41 14.17
C ALA A 496 -3.74 -18.41 15.31
N GLY A 497 -4.71 -18.36 16.22
CA GLY A 497 -4.58 -17.60 17.47
C GLY A 497 -3.42 -18.12 18.32
N VAL A 498 -3.04 -17.35 19.35
CA VAL A 498 -2.01 -17.77 20.30
C VAL A 498 -2.60 -18.81 21.25
N GLY A 499 -2.48 -20.09 20.90
CA GLY A 499 -2.83 -21.17 21.82
C GLY A 499 -1.79 -21.28 22.93
N VAL A 500 -2.13 -20.82 24.12
CA VAL A 500 -1.31 -21.01 25.33
C VAL A 500 -1.96 -22.09 26.18
N PHE A 501 -1.17 -23.08 26.58
CA PHE A 501 -1.64 -24.14 27.45
C PHE A 501 -0.79 -24.22 28.71
N CYS A 502 -1.42 -24.14 29.88
CA CYS A 502 -0.76 -24.15 31.18
C CYS A 502 -1.26 -25.35 31.99
N LEU A 503 -0.33 -26.16 32.48
CA LEU A 503 -0.61 -27.26 33.41
C LEU A 503 0.01 -27.01 34.78
N ASP A 504 -0.84 -26.93 35.79
CA ASP A 504 -0.41 -26.84 37.16
C ASP A 504 0.18 -28.16 37.67
N GLY A 505 1.06 -28.04 38.66
CA GLY A 505 1.64 -29.18 39.38
C GLY A 505 0.63 -29.80 40.34
N GLY A 506 0.41 -31.11 40.25
CA GLY A 506 -0.56 -31.82 41.08
C GLY A 506 -0.19 -33.24 41.48
N GLY A 507 1.01 -33.73 41.10
CA GLY A 507 1.41 -35.11 41.31
C GLY A 507 0.48 -36.08 40.58
N VAL A 508 0.00 -37.11 41.27
CA VAL A 508 -0.97 -38.09 40.72
C VAL A 508 -2.29 -37.47 40.25
N ARG A 509 -2.67 -36.27 40.75
CA ARG A 509 -3.88 -35.56 40.32
C ARG A 509 -3.77 -34.95 38.93
N GLY A 510 -2.59 -34.98 38.30
CA GLY A 510 -2.40 -34.59 36.90
C GLY A 510 -3.27 -35.39 35.91
N ILE A 511 -3.77 -36.57 36.30
CA ILE A 511 -4.73 -37.37 35.52
C ILE A 511 -5.99 -36.59 35.14
N VAL A 512 -6.45 -35.67 36.00
CA VAL A 512 -7.64 -34.84 35.72
C VAL A 512 -7.38 -33.93 34.51
N SER A 513 -6.19 -33.31 34.44
CA SER A 513 -5.81 -32.47 33.32
C SER A 513 -5.71 -33.26 32.01
N LEU A 514 -5.35 -34.55 32.06
CA LEU A 514 -5.32 -35.44 30.89
C LEU A 514 -6.71 -35.78 30.40
N GLU A 515 -7.64 -36.04 31.31
CA GLU A 515 -9.04 -36.29 30.98
C GLU A 515 -9.69 -35.05 30.34
N ILE A 516 -9.37 -33.85 30.84
CA ILE A 516 -9.80 -32.59 30.21
C ILE A 516 -9.20 -32.46 28.80
N LEU A 517 -7.89 -32.68 28.63
CA LEU A 517 -7.23 -32.64 27.32
C LEU A 517 -7.87 -33.61 26.32
N LYS A 518 -8.19 -34.82 26.77
CA LYS A 518 -8.88 -35.84 25.97
C LYS A 518 -10.26 -35.34 25.54
N ARG A 519 -11.05 -34.77 26.45
CA ARG A 519 -12.37 -34.20 26.13
C ARG A 519 -12.30 -33.01 25.19
N ILE A 520 -11.30 -32.14 25.33
CA ILE A 520 -11.07 -31.04 24.39
C ILE A 520 -10.76 -31.61 23.00
N HIS A 521 -9.88 -32.61 22.90
CA HIS A 521 -9.56 -33.26 21.62
C HIS A 521 -10.80 -33.89 20.97
N GLU A 522 -11.60 -34.63 21.74
CA GLU A 522 -12.86 -35.24 21.29
C GLU A 522 -13.92 -34.20 20.89
N ALA A 523 -13.93 -33.02 21.53
CA ALA A 523 -14.87 -31.95 21.22
C ALA A 523 -14.50 -31.17 19.95
N ILE A 524 -13.20 -30.98 19.68
CA ILE A 524 -12.71 -30.27 18.49
C ILE A 524 -13.12 -31.00 17.21
N LYS A 525 -13.13 -32.35 17.21
CA LYS A 525 -13.56 -33.20 16.08
C LYS A 525 -12.89 -32.85 14.74
N LEU A 526 -11.67 -32.33 14.78
CA LEU A 526 -10.85 -32.11 13.60
C LEU A 526 -9.80 -33.22 13.50
N PRO A 527 -9.41 -33.64 12.28
CA PRO A 527 -8.36 -34.63 12.05
C PRO A 527 -6.96 -34.01 12.27
N ILE A 528 -6.83 -33.21 13.33
CA ILE A 528 -5.65 -32.40 13.64
C ILE A 528 -5.32 -32.67 15.11
N PRO A 529 -4.09 -33.13 15.44
CA PRO A 529 -3.69 -33.35 16.82
C PRO A 529 -3.83 -32.10 17.68
N LEU A 530 -4.28 -32.25 18.93
CA LEU A 530 -4.49 -31.12 19.85
C LEU A 530 -3.22 -30.27 20.04
N THR A 531 -2.05 -30.90 19.97
CA THR A 531 -0.74 -30.23 20.04
C THR A 531 -0.53 -29.19 18.95
N ARG A 532 -1.21 -29.30 17.79
CA ARG A 532 -1.12 -28.32 16.70
C ARG A 532 -1.85 -27.00 17.01
N PHE A 533 -2.77 -27.00 17.97
CA PHE A 533 -3.46 -25.79 18.43
C PHE A 533 -2.66 -25.03 19.51
N ILE A 534 -1.61 -25.63 20.08
CA ILE A 534 -0.89 -25.09 21.23
C ILE A 534 0.46 -24.55 20.77
N LYS A 535 0.62 -23.23 20.76
CA LYS A 535 1.88 -22.54 20.41
C LYS A 535 2.86 -22.52 21.59
N ILE A 536 2.36 -22.27 22.80
CA ILE A 536 3.17 -22.18 24.01
C ILE A 536 2.62 -23.14 25.06
N PHE A 537 3.52 -23.89 25.72
CA PHE A 537 3.16 -24.81 26.79
C PHE A 537 3.95 -24.48 28.05
N PHE A 538 3.23 -24.25 29.15
CA PHE A 538 3.80 -24.11 30.49
C PHE A 538 3.37 -25.30 31.35
N GLY A 539 4.30 -25.85 32.12
CA GLY A 539 4.03 -26.95 33.03
C GLY A 539 4.90 -26.84 34.27
N ILE A 540 4.30 -27.08 35.44
CA ILE A 540 5.01 -27.12 36.73
C ILE A 540 4.92 -28.55 37.30
N SER A 541 6.02 -29.08 37.85
CA SER A 541 6.08 -30.43 38.47
C SER A 541 5.57 -31.54 37.53
N SER A 542 4.45 -32.20 37.82
CA SER A 542 3.84 -33.21 36.93
C SER A 542 3.55 -32.70 35.51
N GLY A 543 3.31 -31.40 35.33
CA GLY A 543 3.17 -30.76 34.02
C GLY A 543 4.47 -30.72 33.21
N GLU A 544 5.63 -30.80 33.85
CA GLU A 544 6.93 -30.76 33.18
C GLU A 544 7.28 -32.08 32.47
N CYS A 545 6.87 -33.23 33.03
CA CYS A 545 6.96 -34.53 32.33
C CYS A 545 6.21 -34.49 30.98
N PHE A 546 5.08 -33.78 30.92
CA PHE A 546 4.32 -33.59 29.68
C PHE A 546 5.08 -32.71 28.67
N ARG A 547 5.71 -31.62 29.14
CA ARG A 547 6.55 -30.75 28.31
C ARG A 547 7.71 -31.52 27.67
N GLN A 548 8.34 -32.43 28.42
CA GLN A 548 9.46 -33.23 27.96
C GLN A 548 9.06 -34.20 26.86
N THR A 549 7.88 -34.82 26.97
CA THR A 549 7.30 -35.72 25.96
C THR A 549 6.97 -34.99 24.65
N ARG A 550 6.52 -33.73 24.73
CA ARG A 550 6.28 -32.89 23.54
C ARG A 550 7.55 -32.62 22.73
N ARG A 551 8.68 -32.32 23.40
CA ARG A 551 9.98 -32.08 22.72
C ARG A 551 10.43 -33.28 21.88
N TYR A 552 10.13 -34.50 22.33
CA TYR A 552 10.40 -35.72 21.57
C TYR A 552 9.46 -35.88 20.37
N LEU A 553 8.15 -35.64 20.54
CA LEU A 553 7.15 -35.78 19.47
C LEU A 553 7.19 -34.68 18.40
N THR A 554 7.75 -33.50 18.68
CA THR A 554 7.93 -32.44 17.67
C THR A 554 9.19 -32.58 16.84
N ASN A 555 10.18 -33.36 17.29
CA ASN A 555 11.43 -33.62 16.58
C ASN A 555 11.43 -34.98 15.84
N THR A 556 10.37 -35.77 15.98
CA THR A 556 10.18 -37.03 15.24
C THR A 556 8.73 -37.09 14.74
N VAL A 557 8.42 -36.35 13.66
CA VAL A 557 7.53 -36.71 12.52
C VAL A 557 7.74 -35.72 11.37
#